data_AF-A0AAW2U1T4-F1
#
_entry.id   AF-A0AAW2U1T4-F1
#
_cell.length_a   1.000
_cell.length_b   1.000
_cell.length_c   1.000
_cell.angle_alpha   90.00
_cell.angle_beta   90.00
_cell.angle_gamma   90.00
#
_symmetry.space_group_name_H-M   'P 1'
#
loop_
_entity.id
_entity.type
_entity.pdbx_description
1 polymer ?
#
loop_
_entity_poly.entity_id
_entity_poly.type
_entity_poly.pdbx_seq_one_letter_code
_entity_poly.pdbx_strand_id
1 'polypeptide(L)'
;MGFIFPVLRRVIFRREALEVKVNKLSSTKTQLPYDYYFLSYCKPPKIRNRAENLGEVLRGDRIENSVYSFGMRKPKSCKIACRVKLTAASAKNFKKKINDDYRVNLILDNLPVAVVWQRKDGGERRIYERGFQVGFKGKYSGSKDQRYFINNHLNFKVKYHPDPDADTARVVGFEVTPLSINHHYKKWNENNTELSTCKHGIQTVLQPGMLPQEIDADKEIVFTYDVSFESSDIRWASRWDMYLLMNDDQIHWFSIINSLMIVLFLSGMVAMIMARTLYRDIAKYNQLEQDEVQDETGWKLVHADVFRPPINSSLLCVYVGTGVQVFGMTFVTMIFAMLGFLSPSNRGV
;
A
#
# COMPACT_ATOMS: atom_id res chain seq x y z
N MET A 1 -36.48 12.69 8.65
CA MET A 1 -35.69 12.63 7.39
C MET A 1 -34.74 11.45 7.50
N GLY A 2 -35.11 10.31 6.88
CA GLY A 2 -34.24 9.14 6.83
C GLY A 2 -33.11 9.40 5.84
N PHE A 3 -31.88 9.42 6.32
CA PHE A 3 -30.70 9.42 5.46
C PHE A 3 -30.59 8.03 4.83
N ILE A 4 -31.00 7.92 3.56
CA ILE A 4 -30.66 6.77 2.72
C ILE A 4 -29.17 6.92 2.42
N PHE A 5 -28.33 6.24 3.19
CA PHE A 5 -26.92 6.10 2.86
C PHE A 5 -26.81 5.30 1.55
N PRO A 6 -26.07 5.79 0.54
CA PRO A 6 -25.82 5.03 -0.67
C PRO A 6 -24.95 3.83 -0.29
N VAL A 7 -25.59 2.68 -0.08
CA VAL A 7 -24.89 1.40 0.09
C VAL A 7 -23.94 1.24 -1.10
N LEU A 8 -22.63 1.11 -0.82
CA LEU A 8 -21.61 0.74 -1.80
C LEU A 8 -22.21 -0.22 -2.82
N ARG A 9 -22.26 0.20 -4.08
CA ARG A 9 -22.81 -0.62 -5.15
C ARG A 9 -21.97 -1.89 -5.21
N ARG A 10 -22.50 -3.00 -4.68
CA ARG A 10 -21.83 -4.31 -4.72
C ARG A 10 -21.50 -4.57 -6.19
N VAL A 11 -20.21 -4.55 -6.54
CA VAL A 11 -19.78 -4.77 -7.91
C VAL A 11 -19.88 -6.27 -8.17
N ILE A 12 -20.98 -6.64 -8.79
CA ILE A 12 -21.35 -8.02 -9.10
C ILE A 12 -20.99 -8.25 -10.56
N PHE A 13 -19.99 -9.08 -10.82
CA PHE A 13 -19.55 -9.34 -12.18
C PHE A 13 -20.22 -10.59 -12.73
N ARG A 14 -21.07 -10.44 -13.75
CA ARG A 14 -21.64 -11.59 -14.46
C ARG A 14 -20.65 -12.11 -15.51
N ARG A 15 -20.31 -11.25 -16.49
CA ARG A 15 -19.35 -11.48 -17.59
C ARG A 15 -18.70 -10.18 -18.10
N GLU A 16 -18.66 -9.16 -17.26
CA GLU A 16 -18.15 -7.84 -17.63
C GLU A 16 -16.62 -7.86 -17.79
N ALA A 17 -16.10 -6.82 -18.44
CA ALA A 17 -14.67 -6.61 -18.58
C ALA A 17 -14.07 -6.12 -17.26
N LEU A 18 -13.05 -6.83 -16.80
CA LEU A 18 -12.21 -6.44 -15.68
C LEU A 18 -11.07 -5.56 -16.23
N GLU A 19 -11.04 -4.31 -15.78
CA GLU A 19 -9.96 -3.36 -16.08
C GLU A 19 -8.95 -3.37 -14.94
N VAL A 20 -7.71 -3.77 -15.21
CA VAL A 20 -6.62 -3.62 -14.26
C VAL A 20 -6.15 -2.16 -14.29
N LYS A 21 -5.98 -1.56 -13.12
CA LYS A 21 -5.47 -0.21 -12.95
C LYS A 21 -4.02 -0.25 -12.48
N VAL A 22 -3.25 0.77 -12.84
CA VAL A 22 -1.89 0.99 -12.33
C VAL A 22 -1.92 2.07 -11.27
N ASN A 23 -1.06 1.97 -10.27
CA ASN A 23 -0.87 3.01 -9.27
C ASN A 23 0.56 3.54 -9.37
N LYS A 24 1.41 3.25 -8.38
CA LYS A 24 2.79 3.73 -8.28
C LYS A 24 3.81 2.61 -8.27
N LEU A 25 5.05 2.97 -8.60
CA LEU A 25 6.24 2.19 -8.32
C LEU A 25 6.73 2.53 -6.90
N SER A 26 6.82 1.52 -6.04
CA SER A 26 7.30 1.66 -4.66
C SER A 26 8.55 0.83 -4.45
N SER A 27 9.47 1.28 -3.60
CA SER A 27 10.70 0.56 -3.28
C SER A 27 10.79 0.32 -1.78
N THR A 28 11.38 -0.81 -1.40
CA THR A 28 11.73 -1.12 0.00
C THR A 28 13.00 -0.40 0.44
N LYS A 29 13.82 0.07 -0.50
CA LYS A 29 15.12 0.73 -0.25
C LYS A 29 15.03 2.25 -0.27
N THR A 30 14.12 2.81 -1.08
CA THR A 30 14.02 4.27 -1.28
C THR A 30 12.63 4.76 -0.92
N GLN A 31 12.54 5.92 -0.28
CA GLN A 31 11.28 6.51 0.18
C GLN A 31 10.48 7.22 -0.93
N LEU A 32 11.04 7.39 -2.13
CA LEU A 32 10.40 8.14 -3.22
C LEU A 32 9.57 7.20 -4.13
N PRO A 33 8.23 7.35 -4.18
CA PRO A 33 7.41 6.68 -5.17
C PRO A 33 7.56 7.33 -6.55
N TYR A 34 7.37 6.55 -7.61
CA TYR A 34 7.36 7.03 -8.99
C TYR A 34 6.07 6.61 -9.70
N ASP A 35 5.60 7.41 -10.65
CA ASP A 35 4.46 7.05 -11.49
C ASP A 35 4.77 5.79 -12.32
N TYR A 36 3.78 4.93 -12.55
CA TYR A 36 3.96 3.69 -13.32
C TYR A 36 4.57 3.96 -14.71
N TYR A 37 4.07 4.98 -15.42
CA TYR A 37 4.51 5.37 -16.76
C TYR A 37 5.81 6.18 -16.82
N PHE A 38 6.47 6.39 -15.67
CA PHE A 38 7.84 6.90 -15.62
C PHE A 38 8.81 5.93 -16.32
N LEU A 39 8.58 4.63 -16.11
CA LEU A 39 9.27 3.59 -16.87
C LEU A 39 8.58 3.40 -18.22
N SER A 40 9.36 2.97 -19.22
CA SER A 40 8.88 2.77 -20.60
C SER A 40 8.06 1.48 -20.74
N TYR A 41 6.99 1.35 -19.96
CA TYR A 41 5.97 0.32 -20.09
C TYR A 41 4.97 0.64 -21.21
N CYS A 42 4.08 -0.33 -21.48
CA CYS A 42 2.96 -0.17 -22.41
C CYS A 42 2.01 0.95 -21.98
N LYS A 43 1.81 1.95 -22.84
CA LYS A 43 0.87 3.06 -22.59
C LYS A 43 -0.43 2.84 -23.39
N PRO A 44 -1.61 3.00 -22.77
CA PRO A 44 -2.85 3.03 -23.53
C PRO A 44 -2.93 4.32 -24.38
N PRO A 45 -3.81 4.38 -25.40
CA PRO A 45 -3.94 5.55 -26.29
C PRO A 45 -4.26 6.85 -25.54
N LYS A 46 -5.05 6.75 -24.46
CA LYS A 46 -5.35 7.87 -23.56
C LYS A 46 -5.25 7.40 -22.13
N ILE A 47 -4.34 8.04 -21.38
CA ILE A 47 -4.20 7.85 -19.94
C ILE A 47 -5.32 8.66 -19.26
N ARG A 48 -6.11 7.99 -18.45
CA ARG A 48 -7.21 8.55 -17.66
C ARG A 48 -6.93 8.24 -16.20
N ASN A 49 -6.87 9.28 -15.39
CA ASN A 49 -6.82 9.14 -13.95
C ASN A 49 -8.21 8.79 -13.42
N ARG A 50 -8.29 7.76 -12.57
CA ARG A 50 -9.49 7.37 -11.83
C ARG A 50 -9.18 7.39 -10.33
N ALA A 51 -9.13 8.58 -9.74
CA ALA A 51 -9.22 8.72 -8.29
C ALA A 51 -10.65 8.35 -7.85
N GLU A 52 -10.81 7.36 -6.98
CA GLU A 52 -12.14 6.93 -6.54
C GLU A 52 -12.60 7.63 -5.25
N ASN A 53 -11.68 8.23 -4.48
CA ASN A 53 -12.04 8.94 -3.25
C ASN A 53 -11.10 10.12 -2.93
N LEU A 54 -11.58 11.04 -2.09
CA LEU A 54 -10.85 12.23 -1.64
C LEU A 54 -9.54 11.89 -0.89
N GLY A 55 -9.53 10.77 -0.17
CA GLY A 55 -8.34 10.29 0.55
C GLY A 55 -7.19 9.90 -0.38
N GLU A 56 -7.47 9.26 -1.52
CA GLU A 56 -6.50 8.91 -2.56
C GLU A 56 -5.92 10.16 -3.20
N VAL A 57 -6.75 11.18 -3.43
CA VAL A 57 -6.31 12.49 -3.95
C VAL A 57 -5.36 13.18 -2.96
N LEU A 58 -5.71 13.21 -1.67
CA LEU A 58 -4.89 13.84 -0.63
C LEU A 58 -3.57 13.11 -0.37
N ARG A 59 -3.54 11.78 -0.53
CA ARG A 59 -2.29 10.99 -0.48
C ARG A 59 -1.42 11.15 -1.73
N GLY A 60 -1.95 11.79 -2.78
CA GLY A 60 -1.27 11.93 -4.07
C GLY A 60 -1.19 10.64 -4.86
N ASP A 61 -2.04 9.64 -4.56
CA ASP A 61 -2.09 8.40 -5.34
C ASP A 61 -2.70 8.69 -6.72
N ARG A 62 -1.93 8.42 -7.78
CA ARG A 62 -2.37 8.54 -9.18
C ARG A 62 -2.76 7.17 -9.71
N ILE A 63 -4.03 6.81 -9.56
CA ILE A 63 -4.57 5.57 -10.13
C ILE A 63 -4.94 5.84 -11.59
N GLU A 64 -4.33 5.10 -12.51
CA GLU A 64 -4.50 5.28 -13.95
C GLU A 64 -4.93 3.98 -14.63
N ASN A 65 -5.56 4.07 -15.80
CA ASN A 65 -5.95 2.90 -16.59
C ASN A 65 -4.72 2.21 -17.20
N SER A 66 -4.69 0.88 -17.18
CA SER A 66 -3.62 0.09 -17.82
C SER A 66 -4.04 -0.49 -19.18
N VAL A 67 -3.12 -1.18 -19.86
CA VAL A 67 -3.39 -1.94 -21.08
C VAL A 67 -3.96 -3.35 -20.81
N TYR A 68 -4.00 -3.78 -19.56
CA TYR A 68 -4.45 -5.11 -19.17
C TYR A 68 -5.96 -5.11 -18.95
N SER A 69 -6.69 -5.86 -19.79
CA SER A 69 -8.14 -6.02 -19.69
C SER A 69 -8.57 -7.42 -20.14
N PHE A 70 -9.44 -8.04 -19.34
CA PHE A 70 -9.93 -9.39 -19.59
C PHE A 70 -11.35 -9.57 -19.06
N GLY A 71 -12.10 -10.53 -19.62
CA GLY A 71 -13.47 -10.80 -19.17
C GLY A 71 -13.49 -11.68 -17.92
N MET A 72 -14.41 -11.42 -17.00
CA MET A 72 -14.61 -12.27 -15.82
C MET A 72 -14.90 -13.73 -16.23
N ARG A 73 -14.23 -14.69 -15.57
CA ARG A 73 -14.32 -16.15 -15.85
C ARG A 73 -13.96 -16.54 -17.29
N LYS A 74 -13.22 -15.71 -18.02
CA LYS A 74 -12.70 -16.01 -19.37
C LYS A 74 -11.17 -16.06 -19.33
N PRO A 75 -10.57 -17.23 -19.03
CA PRO A 75 -9.13 -17.35 -18.99
C PRO A 75 -8.53 -16.99 -20.35
N LYS A 76 -7.34 -16.40 -20.33
CA LYS A 76 -6.57 -16.04 -21.52
C LYS A 76 -5.12 -16.43 -21.30
N SER A 77 -4.46 -16.91 -22.34
CA SER A 77 -3.05 -17.27 -22.28
C SER A 77 -2.33 -16.66 -23.47
N CYS A 78 -1.08 -16.27 -23.25
CA CYS A 78 -0.17 -15.64 -24.21
C CYS A 78 -0.76 -14.37 -24.85
N LYS A 79 -1.45 -13.51 -24.08
CA LYS A 79 -1.96 -12.27 -24.65
C LYS A 79 -0.87 -11.21 -24.71
N ILE A 80 -0.60 -10.72 -25.92
CA ILE A 80 0.34 -9.61 -26.15
C ILE A 80 -0.30 -8.31 -25.67
N ALA A 81 0.40 -7.58 -24.82
CA ALA A 81 0.00 -6.25 -24.34
C ALA A 81 0.54 -5.17 -25.27
N CYS A 82 1.87 -5.15 -25.50
CA CYS A 82 2.50 -4.25 -26.46
C CYS A 82 3.95 -4.67 -26.74
N ARG A 83 4.59 -3.99 -27.69
CA ARG A 83 6.02 -4.03 -27.94
C ARG A 83 6.63 -2.66 -27.70
N VAL A 84 7.76 -2.62 -27.00
CA VAL A 84 8.51 -1.39 -26.73
C VAL A 84 9.96 -1.60 -27.13
N LYS A 85 10.52 -0.66 -27.90
CA LYS A 85 11.96 -0.59 -28.16
C LYS A 85 12.63 0.25 -27.07
N LEU A 86 13.66 -0.28 -26.42
CA LEU A 86 14.36 0.43 -25.35
C LEU A 86 15.38 1.42 -25.91
N THR A 87 15.27 2.68 -25.51
CA THR A 87 16.37 3.65 -25.67
C THR A 87 17.44 3.43 -24.60
N ALA A 88 18.66 3.95 -24.80
CA ALA A 88 19.71 3.90 -23.79
C ALA A 88 19.29 4.51 -22.44
N ALA A 89 18.52 5.61 -22.47
CA ALA A 89 17.95 6.25 -21.28
C ALA A 89 16.92 5.35 -20.58
N SER A 90 15.99 4.76 -21.34
CA SER A 90 14.99 3.83 -20.82
C SER A 90 15.64 2.60 -20.17
N ALA A 91 16.62 2.00 -20.85
CA ALA A 91 17.36 0.84 -20.33
C ALA A 91 18.10 1.19 -19.02
N LYS A 92 18.73 2.38 -18.94
CA LYS A 92 19.36 2.87 -17.71
C LYS A 92 18.36 3.07 -16.58
N ASN A 93 17.19 3.63 -16.87
CA ASN A 93 16.12 3.83 -15.87
C ASN A 93 15.62 2.50 -15.33
N PHE A 94 15.36 1.50 -16.19
CA PHE A 94 14.99 0.16 -15.74
C PHE A 94 16.07 -0.48 -14.86
N LYS A 95 17.34 -0.44 -15.29
CA LYS A 95 18.47 -0.98 -14.51
C LYS A 95 18.59 -0.32 -13.13
N LYS A 96 18.41 1.01 -13.06
CA LYS A 96 18.40 1.76 -11.80
C LYS A 96 17.25 1.32 -10.89
N LYS A 97 16.03 1.20 -11.42
CA LYS A 97 14.86 0.79 -10.63
C LYS A 97 14.95 -0.67 -10.16
N ILE A 98 15.61 -1.55 -10.90
CA ILE A 98 15.92 -2.92 -10.45
C ILE A 98 16.96 -2.91 -9.32
N ASN A 99 17.99 -2.05 -9.40
CA ASN A 99 18.98 -1.91 -8.31
C ASN A 99 18.34 -1.47 -6.99
N ASP A 100 17.42 -0.52 -7.10
CA ASP A 100 16.72 0.10 -5.99
C ASP A 100 15.51 -0.74 -5.52
N ASP A 101 15.33 -1.98 -6.00
CA ASP A 101 14.24 -2.90 -5.61
C ASP A 101 12.83 -2.29 -5.74
N TYR A 102 12.59 -1.60 -6.86
CA TYR A 102 11.24 -1.09 -7.15
C TYR A 102 10.29 -2.21 -7.53
N ARG A 103 9.08 -2.08 -7.02
CA ARG A 103 7.92 -2.95 -7.24
C ARG A 103 6.81 -2.17 -7.92
N VAL A 104 6.14 -2.83 -8.84
CA VAL A 104 4.98 -2.33 -9.58
C VAL A 104 3.71 -2.65 -8.80
N ASN A 105 2.94 -1.62 -8.46
CA ASN A 105 1.63 -1.79 -7.83
C ASN A 105 0.51 -1.69 -8.87
N LEU A 106 -0.23 -2.77 -9.03
CA LEU A 106 -1.46 -2.84 -9.82
C LEU A 106 -2.65 -3.02 -8.90
N ILE A 107 -3.83 -2.64 -9.38
CA ILE A 107 -5.09 -2.71 -8.65
C ILE A 107 -6.15 -3.34 -9.55
N LEU A 108 -6.92 -4.29 -9.02
CA LEU A 108 -8.09 -4.88 -9.67
C LEU A 108 -9.24 -4.93 -8.69
N ASP A 109 -10.40 -4.36 -9.05
CA ASP A 109 -11.58 -4.30 -8.16
C ASP A 109 -11.24 -3.78 -6.74
N ASN A 110 -10.39 -2.76 -6.70
CA ASN A 110 -9.83 -2.15 -5.49
C ASN A 110 -8.87 -3.03 -4.66
N LEU A 111 -8.61 -4.27 -5.07
CA LEU A 111 -7.58 -5.12 -4.46
C LEU A 111 -6.22 -4.85 -5.07
N PRO A 112 -5.16 -4.70 -4.25
CA PRO A 112 -3.80 -4.62 -4.75
C PRO A 112 -3.37 -5.97 -5.31
N VAL A 113 -2.47 -5.95 -6.29
CA VAL A 113 -1.84 -7.17 -6.77
C VAL A 113 -0.88 -7.72 -5.73
N ALA A 114 -0.92 -9.03 -5.51
CA ALA A 114 -0.01 -9.74 -4.61
C ALA A 114 0.86 -10.76 -5.35
N VAL A 115 2.14 -10.83 -4.98
CA VAL A 115 2.98 -11.99 -5.30
C VAL A 115 2.88 -12.97 -4.13
N VAL A 116 2.70 -14.25 -4.44
CA VAL A 116 2.59 -15.32 -3.46
C VAL A 116 3.92 -16.06 -3.37
N TRP A 117 4.48 -16.14 -2.16
CA TRP A 117 5.66 -16.94 -1.85
C TRP A 117 5.28 -18.09 -0.93
N GLN A 118 5.77 -19.29 -1.26
CA GLN A 118 5.77 -20.42 -0.34
C GLN A 118 7.16 -20.51 0.29
N ARG A 119 7.21 -20.65 1.63
CA ARG A 119 8.47 -20.94 2.31
C ARG A 119 8.98 -22.30 1.85
N LYS A 120 10.28 -22.39 1.58
CA LYS A 120 10.96 -23.65 1.23
C LYS A 120 10.95 -24.67 2.38
N ASP A 121 10.70 -24.23 3.61
CA ASP A 121 10.62 -25.04 4.84
C ASP A 121 9.31 -25.81 5.02
N GLY A 122 8.45 -25.93 4.00
CA GLY A 122 7.23 -26.74 4.06
C GLY A 122 6.11 -26.17 4.96
N GLY A 123 6.29 -24.99 5.55
CA GLY A 123 5.23 -24.30 6.27
C GLY A 123 4.11 -23.83 5.32
N GLU A 124 2.87 -24.22 5.61
CA GLU A 124 1.68 -23.92 4.77
C GLU A 124 1.33 -22.43 4.64
N ARG A 125 1.98 -21.55 5.42
CA ARG A 125 1.71 -20.10 5.35
C ARG A 125 2.27 -19.51 4.07
N ARG A 126 1.37 -19.27 3.11
CA ARG A 126 1.61 -18.44 1.93
C ARG A 126 1.85 -17.00 2.38
N ILE A 127 3.04 -16.49 2.08
CA ILE A 127 3.37 -15.08 2.31
C ILE A 127 2.91 -14.31 1.09
N TYR A 128 2.10 -13.30 1.31
CA TYR A 128 1.68 -12.40 0.26
C TYR A 128 2.52 -11.12 0.36
N GLU A 129 2.99 -10.63 -0.77
CA GLU A 129 3.69 -9.34 -0.84
C GLU A 129 3.03 -8.43 -1.87
N ARG A 130 2.92 -7.13 -1.56
CA ARG A 130 2.29 -6.16 -2.47
C ARG A 130 3.19 -5.86 -3.66
N GLY A 131 2.59 -5.88 -4.84
CA GLY A 131 3.28 -5.57 -6.09
C GLY A 131 4.32 -6.62 -6.47
N PHE A 132 4.77 -6.55 -7.73
CA PHE A 132 5.82 -7.42 -8.24
C PHE A 132 7.07 -6.61 -8.58
N GLN A 133 8.26 -7.19 -8.44
CA GLN A 133 9.51 -6.50 -8.79
C GLN A 133 9.55 -6.16 -10.28
N VAL A 134 10.06 -4.98 -10.62
CA VAL A 134 10.27 -4.55 -12.02
C VAL A 134 11.10 -5.58 -12.81
N GLY A 135 12.06 -6.21 -12.14
CA GLY A 135 12.96 -7.19 -12.70
C GLY A 135 13.95 -7.67 -11.64
N PHE A 136 14.94 -8.44 -12.06
CA PHE A 136 15.94 -8.98 -11.16
C PHE A 136 17.33 -8.95 -11.80
N LYS A 137 18.36 -9.12 -10.97
CA LYS A 137 19.73 -9.29 -11.42
C LYS A 137 20.08 -10.77 -11.39
N GLY A 138 20.77 -11.25 -12.42
CA GLY A 138 21.18 -12.65 -12.49
C GLY A 138 22.48 -12.81 -13.24
N LYS A 139 23.02 -14.03 -13.23
CA LYS A 139 24.21 -14.42 -13.98
C LYS A 139 23.85 -15.61 -14.83
N TYR A 140 24.38 -15.67 -16.04
CA TYR A 140 24.29 -16.88 -16.85
C TYR A 140 25.26 -17.93 -16.32
N SER A 141 24.87 -19.20 -16.47
CA SER A 141 25.75 -20.32 -16.12
C SER A 141 27.08 -20.18 -16.88
N GLY A 142 28.20 -20.09 -16.15
CA GLY A 142 29.54 -19.92 -16.71
C GLY A 142 30.00 -18.47 -16.93
N SER A 143 29.15 -17.46 -16.74
CA SER A 143 29.55 -16.05 -16.82
C SER A 143 29.69 -15.42 -15.43
N LYS A 144 30.76 -14.64 -15.21
CA LYS A 144 30.92 -13.83 -14.00
C LYS A 144 30.11 -12.51 -14.06
N ASP A 145 29.67 -12.12 -15.26
CA ASP A 145 28.99 -10.84 -15.49
C ASP A 145 27.56 -10.88 -14.94
N GLN A 146 27.25 -9.88 -14.12
CA GLN A 146 25.89 -9.66 -13.64
C GLN A 146 25.07 -8.92 -14.71
N ARG A 147 23.99 -9.55 -15.16
CA ARG A 147 23.06 -9.01 -16.15
C ARG A 147 21.74 -8.63 -15.47
N TYR A 148 20.98 -7.76 -16.15
CA TYR A 148 19.70 -7.26 -15.68
C TYR A 148 18.58 -7.83 -16.53
N PHE A 149 17.57 -8.39 -15.87
CA PHE A 149 16.42 -9.02 -16.49
C PHE A 149 15.14 -8.31 -16.08
N ILE A 150 14.21 -8.15 -17.02
CA ILE A 150 12.91 -7.51 -16.78
C ILE A 150 11.80 -8.56 -16.67
N ASN A 151 10.84 -8.34 -15.79
CA ASN A 151 9.63 -9.14 -15.73
C ASN A 151 8.62 -8.61 -16.76
N ASN A 152 8.65 -9.20 -17.97
CA ASN A 152 7.82 -8.77 -19.10
C ASN A 152 6.60 -9.66 -19.35
N HIS A 153 6.54 -10.85 -18.74
CA HIS A 153 5.38 -11.73 -18.80
C HIS A 153 4.70 -11.79 -17.43
N LEU A 154 3.42 -11.42 -17.36
CA LEU A 154 2.66 -11.41 -16.10
C LEU A 154 1.58 -12.49 -16.12
N ASN A 155 1.69 -13.46 -15.22
CA ASN A 155 0.64 -14.45 -15.06
C ASN A 155 -0.31 -14.02 -13.93
N PHE A 156 -1.47 -13.48 -14.30
CA PHE A 156 -2.51 -13.07 -13.37
C PHE A 156 -3.35 -14.26 -12.93
N LYS A 157 -3.57 -14.37 -11.63
CA LYS A 157 -4.50 -15.32 -11.03
C LYS A 157 -5.55 -14.55 -10.24
N VAL A 158 -6.79 -14.58 -10.73
CA VAL A 158 -7.92 -13.88 -10.13
C VAL A 158 -8.75 -14.89 -9.35
N LYS A 159 -8.80 -14.71 -8.03
CA LYS A 159 -9.66 -15.50 -7.17
C LYS A 159 -11.04 -14.86 -7.12
N TYR A 160 -12.07 -15.68 -7.28
CA TYR A 160 -13.44 -15.22 -7.25
C TYR A 160 -14.31 -16.09 -6.35
N HIS A 161 -15.30 -15.46 -5.74
CA HIS A 161 -16.34 -16.14 -4.99
C HIS A 161 -17.61 -16.19 -5.86
N PRO A 162 -18.05 -17.39 -6.29
CA PRO A 162 -19.31 -17.54 -7.02
C PRO A 162 -20.49 -17.29 -6.08
N ASP A 163 -21.55 -16.69 -6.60
CA ASP A 163 -22.83 -16.60 -5.91
C ASP A 163 -23.60 -17.91 -6.18
N PRO A 164 -24.07 -18.65 -5.15
CA PRO A 164 -24.78 -19.92 -5.37
C PRO A 164 -26.15 -19.73 -6.03
N ASP A 165 -26.80 -18.58 -5.82
CA ASP A 165 -28.16 -18.32 -6.28
C ASP A 165 -28.22 -17.54 -7.61
N ALA A 166 -27.09 -16.96 -8.03
CA ALA A 166 -26.98 -16.16 -9.25
C ALA A 166 -25.75 -16.54 -10.07
N ASP A 167 -25.80 -16.46 -11.40
CA ASP A 167 -24.63 -16.66 -12.28
C ASP A 167 -23.65 -15.46 -12.23
N THR A 168 -23.34 -15.00 -11.03
CA THR A 168 -22.50 -13.84 -10.77
C THR A 168 -21.34 -14.22 -9.87
N ALA A 169 -20.25 -13.49 -10.00
CA ALA A 169 -19.04 -13.73 -9.24
C ALA A 169 -18.47 -12.42 -8.72
N ARG A 170 -17.82 -12.49 -7.56
CA ARG A 170 -17.15 -11.36 -6.93
C ARG A 170 -15.65 -11.63 -6.87
N VAL A 171 -14.83 -10.62 -7.17
CA VAL A 171 -13.38 -10.74 -7.07
C VAL A 171 -12.97 -10.66 -5.60
N VAL A 172 -12.28 -11.68 -5.12
CA VAL A 172 -11.85 -11.81 -3.72
C VAL A 172 -10.34 -11.92 -3.56
N GLY A 173 -9.60 -12.07 -4.67
CA GLY A 173 -8.15 -12.03 -4.66
C GLY A 173 -7.57 -11.75 -6.04
N PHE A 174 -6.43 -11.09 -6.03
CA PHE A 174 -5.66 -10.72 -7.20
C PHE A 174 -4.19 -11.03 -6.96
N GLU A 175 -3.73 -12.09 -7.60
CA GLU A 175 -2.37 -12.61 -7.50
C GLU A 175 -1.65 -12.47 -8.84
N VAL A 176 -0.33 -12.32 -8.80
CA VAL A 176 0.53 -12.29 -9.99
C VAL A 176 1.78 -13.13 -9.79
N THR A 177 2.14 -13.88 -10.82
CA THR A 177 3.45 -14.52 -10.95
C THR A 177 4.23 -13.82 -12.06
N PRO A 178 5.23 -12.99 -11.73
CA PRO A 178 6.04 -12.30 -12.72
C PRO A 178 7.08 -13.26 -13.32
N LEU A 179 7.18 -13.29 -14.64
CA LEU A 179 8.15 -14.08 -15.39
C LEU A 179 8.96 -13.17 -16.32
N SER A 180 10.21 -13.56 -16.56
CA SER A 180 11.09 -12.92 -17.55
C SER A 180 11.28 -13.88 -18.72
N ILE A 181 10.81 -13.49 -19.91
CA ILE A 181 10.80 -14.35 -21.10
C ILE A 181 11.26 -13.55 -22.32
N ASN A 182 12.36 -13.97 -22.94
CA ASN A 182 12.79 -13.42 -24.22
C ASN A 182 11.90 -13.97 -25.35
N HIS A 183 10.91 -13.18 -25.78
CA HIS A 183 9.92 -13.63 -26.75
C HIS A 183 10.46 -13.62 -28.18
N HIS A 184 10.43 -14.78 -28.84
CA HIS A 184 10.74 -14.91 -30.27
C HIS A 184 9.47 -14.95 -31.13
N TYR A 185 9.52 -14.30 -32.28
CA TYR A 185 8.44 -14.24 -33.27
C TYR A 185 9.02 -14.17 -34.70
N LYS A 186 8.29 -14.67 -35.70
CA LYS A 186 8.76 -14.69 -37.10
C LYS A 186 8.52 -13.37 -37.83
N LYS A 187 7.30 -12.83 -37.75
CA LYS A 187 6.90 -11.55 -38.32
C LYS A 187 6.00 -10.82 -37.31
N TRP A 188 6.25 -9.53 -37.11
CA TRP A 188 5.42 -8.71 -36.24
C TRP A 188 4.22 -8.17 -37.02
N ASN A 189 3.03 -8.53 -36.58
CA ASN A 189 1.74 -7.96 -37.00
C ASN A 189 0.95 -7.56 -35.75
N GLU A 190 0.50 -6.31 -35.67
CA GLU A 190 -0.14 -5.78 -34.45
C GLU A 190 -1.33 -6.61 -33.95
N ASN A 191 -2.05 -7.28 -34.86
CA ASN A 191 -3.24 -8.07 -34.51
C ASN A 191 -3.03 -9.59 -34.49
N ASN A 192 -2.10 -10.15 -35.27
CA ASN A 192 -1.94 -11.60 -35.49
C ASN A 192 -0.49 -12.09 -35.28
N THR A 193 0.28 -11.48 -34.37
CA THR A 193 1.62 -12.00 -34.05
C THR A 193 1.49 -13.29 -33.22
N GLU A 194 2.01 -14.39 -33.76
CA GLU A 194 2.21 -15.62 -33.00
C GLU A 194 3.61 -15.64 -32.40
N LEU A 195 3.67 -15.76 -31.07
CA LEU A 195 4.91 -15.94 -30.34
C LEU A 195 5.25 -17.43 -30.29
N SER A 196 6.52 -17.81 -30.49
CA SER A 196 6.94 -19.21 -30.35
C SER A 196 7.13 -19.63 -28.89
N THR A 197 7.26 -18.65 -28.00
CA THR A 197 7.63 -18.79 -26.58
C THR A 197 6.44 -18.85 -25.64
N CYS A 198 5.25 -18.47 -26.10
CA CYS A 198 4.02 -18.76 -25.38
C CYS A 198 2.96 -19.18 -26.39
N LYS A 199 2.03 -20.05 -25.96
CA LYS A 199 0.98 -20.58 -26.83
C LYS A 199 -0.39 -20.21 -26.28
N HIS A 200 -1.32 -19.91 -27.17
CA HIS A 200 -2.71 -19.72 -26.79
C HIS A 200 -3.26 -21.01 -26.18
N GLY A 201 -3.96 -20.90 -25.06
CA GLY A 201 -4.58 -22.02 -24.35
C GLY A 201 -3.68 -22.79 -23.36
N ILE A 202 -2.37 -22.51 -23.32
CA ILE A 202 -1.45 -23.10 -22.34
C ILE A 202 -0.87 -21.97 -21.49
N GLN A 203 -1.02 -22.07 -20.18
CA GLN A 203 -0.42 -21.13 -19.24
C GLN A 203 1.11 -21.21 -19.34
N THR A 204 1.74 -20.04 -19.45
CA THR A 204 3.18 -19.96 -19.64
C THR A 204 3.88 -20.28 -18.31
N VAL A 205 4.69 -21.32 -18.33
CA VAL A 205 5.54 -21.74 -17.21
C VAL A 205 6.98 -21.69 -17.69
N LEU A 206 7.91 -21.31 -16.81
CA LEU A 206 9.36 -21.35 -17.10
C LEU A 206 9.77 -22.79 -17.47
N GLN A 207 10.07 -23.02 -18.74
CA GLN A 207 10.57 -24.30 -19.24
C GLN A 207 12.10 -24.30 -19.35
N PRO A 208 12.77 -25.45 -19.16
CA PRO A 208 14.20 -25.57 -19.42
C PRO A 208 14.52 -25.16 -20.87
N GLY A 209 15.37 -24.15 -21.06
CA GLY A 209 15.73 -23.60 -22.37
C GLY A 209 15.11 -22.24 -22.71
N MET A 210 14.14 -21.75 -21.91
CA MET A 210 13.68 -20.36 -22.04
C MET A 210 14.74 -19.39 -21.50
N LEU A 211 15.15 -18.45 -22.34
CA LEU A 211 16.07 -17.40 -21.94
C LEU A 211 15.28 -16.22 -21.33
N PRO A 212 15.74 -15.65 -20.21
CA PRO A 212 15.13 -14.46 -19.64
C PRO A 212 15.35 -13.23 -20.52
N GLN A 213 14.44 -12.26 -20.44
CA GLN A 213 14.53 -11.02 -21.21
C GLN A 213 15.55 -10.08 -20.58
N GLU A 214 16.68 -9.92 -21.25
CA GLU A 214 17.70 -8.94 -20.87
C GLU A 214 17.31 -7.51 -21.20
N ILE A 215 17.84 -6.59 -20.38
CA ILE A 215 17.69 -5.15 -20.56
C ILE A 215 18.95 -4.58 -21.18
N ASP A 216 18.86 -4.15 -22.43
CA ASP A 216 19.93 -3.44 -23.12
C ASP A 216 19.41 -2.32 -24.03
N ALA A 217 20.30 -1.42 -24.43
CA ALA A 217 19.97 -0.38 -25.41
C ALA A 217 19.59 -1.03 -26.75
N ASP A 218 18.61 -0.44 -27.43
CA ASP A 218 18.09 -0.86 -28.74
C ASP A 218 17.46 -2.25 -28.81
N LYS A 219 17.36 -2.97 -27.70
CA LYS A 219 16.59 -4.22 -27.62
C LYS A 219 15.09 -3.93 -27.56
N GLU A 220 14.32 -4.78 -28.22
CA GLU A 220 12.86 -4.80 -28.14
C GLU A 220 12.40 -5.70 -27.00
N ILE A 221 11.40 -5.24 -26.25
CA ILE A 221 10.72 -6.01 -25.22
C ILE A 221 9.27 -6.15 -25.63
N VAL A 222 8.81 -7.40 -25.69
CA VAL A 222 7.39 -7.74 -25.85
C VAL A 222 6.82 -8.00 -24.47
N PHE A 223 5.79 -7.25 -24.09
CA PHE A 223 5.06 -7.48 -22.85
C PHE A 223 3.86 -8.38 -23.12
N THR A 224 3.71 -9.42 -22.32
CA THR A 224 2.63 -10.40 -22.46
C THR A 224 2.01 -10.70 -21.09
N TYR A 225 0.82 -11.27 -21.09
CA TYR A 225 0.17 -11.69 -19.87
C TYR A 225 -0.76 -12.88 -20.07
N ASP A 226 -0.90 -13.64 -18.99
CA ASP A 226 -1.83 -14.74 -18.83
C ASP A 226 -2.86 -14.39 -17.75
N VAL A 227 -4.06 -14.95 -17.86
CA VAL A 227 -5.15 -14.74 -16.93
C VAL A 227 -5.78 -16.09 -16.61
N SER A 228 -5.69 -16.47 -15.35
CA SER A 228 -6.33 -17.66 -14.79
C SER A 228 -7.34 -17.24 -13.72
N PHE A 229 -8.39 -18.04 -13.56
CA PHE A 229 -9.44 -17.81 -12.57
C PHE A 229 -9.51 -19.02 -11.63
N GLU A 230 -9.61 -18.76 -10.33
CA GLU A 230 -9.73 -19.79 -9.30
C GLU A 230 -10.94 -19.48 -8.41
N SER A 231 -11.83 -20.45 -8.24
CA SER A 231 -12.96 -20.31 -7.30
C SER A 231 -12.44 -20.40 -5.86
N SER A 232 -12.96 -19.57 -4.96
CA SER A 232 -12.55 -19.54 -3.56
C SER A 232 -13.73 -19.25 -2.63
N ASP A 233 -13.72 -19.88 -1.46
CA ASP A 233 -14.77 -19.73 -0.43
C ASP A 233 -14.59 -18.47 0.45
N ILE A 234 -13.59 -17.63 0.13
CA ILE A 234 -13.36 -16.37 0.82
C ILE A 234 -14.58 -15.46 0.64
N ARG A 235 -15.17 -15.03 1.76
CA ARG A 235 -16.28 -14.08 1.75
C ARG A 235 -15.78 -12.72 1.26
N TRP A 236 -16.61 -12.01 0.51
CA TRP A 236 -16.27 -10.68 -0.01
C TRP A 236 -15.86 -9.69 1.09
N ALA A 237 -16.46 -9.76 2.29
CA ALA A 237 -16.13 -8.89 3.42
C ALA A 237 -14.71 -9.08 3.97
N SER A 238 -14.17 -10.31 3.91
CA SER A 238 -12.84 -10.68 4.42
C SER A 238 -11.76 -10.69 3.33
N ARG A 239 -12.07 -10.22 2.12
CA ARG A 239 -11.16 -10.27 0.97
C ARG A 239 -9.86 -9.48 1.16
N TRP A 240 -9.87 -8.51 2.08
CA TRP A 240 -8.71 -7.69 2.40
C TRP A 240 -7.80 -8.32 3.46
N ASP A 241 -8.27 -9.28 4.24
CA ASP A 241 -7.53 -9.83 5.38
C ASP A 241 -6.19 -10.41 4.95
N MET A 242 -6.17 -11.10 3.81
CA MET A 242 -4.96 -11.65 3.17
C MET A 242 -3.91 -10.58 2.85
N TYR A 243 -4.34 -9.35 2.54
CA TYR A 243 -3.47 -8.23 2.16
C TYR A 243 -3.03 -7.37 3.35
N LEU A 244 -3.73 -7.48 4.48
CA LEU A 244 -3.38 -6.81 5.74
C LEU A 244 -2.33 -7.59 6.52
N LEU A 245 -2.29 -8.91 6.36
CA LEU A 245 -1.30 -9.80 6.97
C LEU A 245 0.10 -9.73 6.32
N MET A 246 0.33 -8.78 5.39
CA MET A 246 1.60 -8.62 4.69
C MET A 246 2.55 -7.73 5.50
N ASN A 247 3.76 -8.24 5.79
CA ASN A 247 4.82 -7.59 6.57
C ASN A 247 5.02 -6.10 6.23
N ASP A 248 4.62 -5.22 7.14
CA ASP A 248 5.08 -3.82 7.23
C ASP A 248 5.68 -3.52 8.62
N ASP A 249 6.20 -4.56 9.29
CA ASP A 249 6.63 -4.46 10.68
C ASP A 249 7.89 -3.60 10.87
N GLN A 250 8.68 -3.40 9.82
CA GLN A 250 9.96 -2.70 9.92
C GLN A 250 9.82 -1.17 10.05
N ILE A 251 8.79 -0.57 9.47
CA ILE A 251 8.65 0.91 9.47
C ILE A 251 7.87 1.39 10.71
N HIS A 252 6.89 0.62 11.16
CA HIS A 252 6.03 1.05 12.27
C HIS A 252 6.75 1.13 13.62
N TRP A 253 7.61 0.17 13.95
CA TRP A 253 8.27 0.15 15.26
C TRP A 253 9.29 1.29 15.43
N PHE A 254 9.97 1.72 14.37
CA PHE A 254 10.88 2.87 14.42
C PHE A 254 10.16 4.18 14.75
N SER A 255 8.99 4.42 14.14
CA SER A 255 8.17 5.59 14.45
C SER A 255 7.62 5.56 15.87
N ILE A 256 7.24 4.37 16.37
CA ILE A 256 6.77 4.18 17.74
C ILE A 256 7.89 4.52 18.74
N ILE A 257 9.10 3.98 18.58
CA ILE A 257 10.23 4.29 19.45
C ILE A 257 10.55 5.78 19.43
N ASN A 258 10.61 6.38 18.24
CA ASN A 258 10.93 7.80 18.11
C ASN A 258 9.91 8.68 18.84
N SER A 259 8.61 8.38 18.69
CA SER A 259 7.55 9.09 19.41
C SER A 259 7.62 8.86 20.93
N LEU A 260 7.92 7.63 21.37
CA LEU A 260 8.04 7.29 22.79
C LEU A 260 9.23 8.01 23.45
N MET A 261 10.38 8.06 22.77
CA MET A 261 11.56 8.78 23.26
C MET A 261 11.27 10.27 23.45
N ILE A 262 10.60 10.91 22.48
CA ILE A 262 10.23 12.33 22.57
C ILE A 262 9.31 12.57 23.77
N VAL A 263 8.29 11.72 23.97
CA VAL A 263 7.35 11.85 25.10
C VAL A 263 8.05 11.67 26.44
N LEU A 264 8.89 10.64 26.59
CA LEU A 264 9.65 10.39 27.81
C LEU A 264 10.59 11.57 28.13
N PHE A 265 11.30 12.09 27.13
CA PHE A 265 12.21 13.22 27.32
C PHE A 265 11.48 14.50 27.73
N LEU A 266 10.37 14.84 27.06
CA LEU A 266 9.55 16.00 27.42
C LEU A 266 8.95 15.85 28.83
N SER A 267 8.43 14.66 29.17
CA SER A 267 7.91 14.41 30.53
C SER A 267 9.01 14.50 31.59
N GLY A 268 10.22 14.00 31.31
CA GLY A 268 11.36 14.06 32.22
C GLY A 268 11.85 15.49 32.43
N MET A 269 11.86 16.31 31.38
CA MET A 269 12.20 17.73 31.48
C MET A 269 11.19 18.49 32.34
N VAL A 270 9.89 18.27 32.10
CA VAL A 270 8.81 18.88 32.92
C VAL A 270 8.89 18.41 34.37
N ALA A 271 9.12 17.11 34.61
CA ALA A 271 9.28 16.57 35.95
C ALA A 271 10.51 17.14 36.67
N MET A 272 11.64 17.32 35.98
CA MET A 272 12.83 17.95 36.54
C MET A 272 12.57 19.42 36.91
N ILE A 273 11.91 20.19 36.04
CA ILE A 273 11.54 21.58 36.32
C ILE A 273 10.60 21.63 37.53
N MET A 274 9.60 20.75 37.59
CA MET A 274 8.67 20.66 38.71
C MET A 274 9.40 20.26 40.01
N ALA A 275 10.27 19.25 39.97
CA ALA A 275 11.04 18.83 41.14
C ALA A 275 11.99 19.93 41.64
N ARG A 276 12.66 20.64 40.71
CA ARG A 276 13.57 21.74 41.05
C ARG A 276 12.84 22.93 41.65
N THR A 277 11.67 23.28 41.11
CA THR A 277 10.83 24.36 41.64
C THR A 277 10.27 24.00 43.01
N LEU A 278 9.76 22.78 43.17
CA LEU A 278 9.19 22.28 44.43
C LEU A 278 10.25 22.15 45.52
N TYR A 279 11.44 21.62 45.22
CA TYR A 279 12.54 21.53 46.19
C TYR A 279 13.03 22.90 46.64
N ARG A 280 13.14 23.86 45.70
CA ARG A 280 13.50 25.25 46.02
C ARG A 280 12.45 25.92 46.91
N ASP A 281 11.17 25.69 46.64
CA ASP A 281 10.09 26.21 47.48
C ASP A 281 10.13 25.60 48.88
N ILE A 282 10.22 24.27 49.01
CA ILE A 282 10.32 23.60 50.33
C ILE A 282 11.53 24.10 51.12
N ALA A 283 12.71 24.21 50.49
CA ALA A 283 13.90 24.71 51.17
C ALA A 283 13.72 26.14 51.69
N LYS A 284 12.98 26.98 50.96
CA LYS A 284 12.63 28.34 51.39
C LYS A 284 11.64 28.32 52.55
N TYR A 285 10.64 27.43 52.55
CA TYR A 285 9.70 27.28 53.66
C TYR A 285 10.39 26.80 54.96
N ASN A 286 11.27 25.80 54.88
CA ASN A 286 11.97 25.28 56.06
C ASN A 286 12.91 26.33 56.70
N GLN A 287 13.37 27.33 55.95
CA GLN A 287 14.15 28.44 56.49
C GLN A 287 13.28 29.48 57.21
N LEU A 288 11.99 29.57 56.87
CA LEU A 288 11.04 30.54 57.44
C LEU A 288 10.32 29.99 58.68
N GLU A 289 10.33 28.68 58.94
CA GLU A 289 9.81 28.08 60.20
C GLU A 289 10.57 28.52 61.46
N GLN A 290 11.73 29.19 61.33
CA GLN A 290 12.53 29.68 62.44
C GLN A 290 12.15 31.10 62.92
N ASP A 291 11.37 31.86 62.15
CA ASP A 291 10.85 33.17 62.54
C ASP A 291 9.32 33.07 62.70
N GLU A 292 8.82 33.29 63.93
CA GLU A 292 7.40 33.20 64.25
C GLU A 292 6.53 34.16 63.43
N VAL A 293 5.33 33.67 63.12
CA VAL A 293 4.19 34.33 62.47
C VAL A 293 4.39 34.57 60.97
N GLN A 294 3.90 33.65 60.12
CA GLN A 294 3.65 34.05 58.75
C GLN A 294 2.42 33.41 58.11
N ASP A 295 1.63 34.32 57.55
CA ASP A 295 0.47 34.13 56.70
C ASP A 295 0.65 32.94 55.74
N GLU A 296 -0.44 32.19 55.54
CA GLU A 296 -0.52 31.21 54.48
C GLU A 296 -0.08 31.89 53.17
N THR A 297 1.09 31.54 52.64
CA THR A 297 1.63 32.13 51.41
C THR A 297 1.95 31.04 50.41
N GLY A 298 1.87 31.35 49.11
CA GLY A 298 2.21 30.43 48.01
C GLY A 298 1.06 29.48 47.62
N TRP A 299 1.38 28.19 47.37
CA TRP A 299 0.42 27.21 46.84
C TRP A 299 -0.77 26.93 47.77
N LYS A 300 -0.64 27.20 49.08
CA LYS A 300 -1.75 27.12 50.03
C LYS A 300 -2.80 28.22 49.80
N LEU A 301 -2.40 29.44 49.40
CA LEU A 301 -3.35 30.49 49.00
C LEU A 301 -4.08 30.16 47.70
N VAL A 302 -3.52 29.25 46.89
CA VAL A 302 -4.15 28.87 45.61
C VAL A 302 -5.51 28.23 45.86
N HIS A 303 -5.75 27.57 47.01
CA HIS A 303 -7.09 27.06 47.35
C HIS A 303 -8.15 28.18 47.40
N ALA A 304 -7.76 29.40 47.79
CA ALA A 304 -8.61 30.58 47.79
C ALA A 304 -8.74 31.21 46.39
N ASP A 305 -7.72 31.07 45.52
CA ASP A 305 -7.75 31.52 44.12
C ASP A 305 -8.45 30.55 43.16
N VAL A 306 -8.67 29.28 43.52
CA VAL A 306 -9.44 28.32 42.69
C VAL A 306 -10.86 28.84 42.40
N PHE A 307 -11.42 29.64 43.30
CA PHE A 307 -12.76 30.22 43.16
C PHE A 307 -12.78 31.62 42.56
N ARG A 308 -11.61 32.22 42.25
CA ARG A 308 -11.57 33.55 41.64
C ARG A 308 -11.92 33.43 40.15
N PRO A 309 -12.94 34.15 39.65
CA PRO A 309 -13.28 34.11 38.24
C PRO A 309 -12.09 34.65 37.41
N PRO A 310 -11.62 33.90 36.40
CA PRO A 310 -10.51 34.34 35.57
C PRO A 310 -10.91 35.57 34.75
N ILE A 311 -9.93 36.45 34.50
CA ILE A 311 -10.12 37.74 33.80
C ILE A 311 -10.88 37.55 32.48
N ASN A 312 -10.61 36.45 31.76
CA ASN A 312 -11.28 36.07 30.51
C ASN A 312 -12.01 34.73 30.63
N SER A 313 -12.98 34.64 31.54
CA SER A 313 -13.76 33.42 31.80
C SER A 313 -14.48 32.86 30.57
N SER A 314 -14.93 33.72 29.66
CA SER A 314 -15.56 33.32 28.40
C SER A 314 -14.59 32.56 27.49
N LEU A 315 -13.38 33.07 27.27
CA LEU A 315 -12.36 32.42 26.44
C LEU A 315 -11.91 31.09 27.04
N LEU A 316 -11.71 31.04 28.37
CA LEU A 316 -11.35 29.81 29.06
C LEU A 316 -12.44 28.74 28.88
N CYS A 317 -13.71 29.11 29.04
CA CYS A 317 -14.84 28.22 28.82
C CYS A 317 -14.89 27.69 27.38
N VAL A 318 -14.62 28.56 26.39
CA VAL A 318 -14.54 28.15 24.98
C VAL A 318 -13.39 27.16 24.74
N TYR A 319 -12.20 27.39 25.29
CA TYR A 319 -11.07 26.47 25.14
C TYR A 319 -11.32 25.13 25.81
N VAL A 320 -11.85 25.13 27.04
CA VAL A 320 -12.17 23.89 27.76
C VAL A 320 -13.27 23.13 27.05
N GLY A 321 -14.35 23.81 26.64
CA GLY A 321 -15.46 23.20 25.89
C GLY A 321 -14.99 22.60 24.56
N THR A 322 -14.19 23.34 23.79
CA THR A 322 -13.62 22.85 22.52
C THR A 322 -12.67 21.67 22.77
N GLY A 323 -11.84 21.74 23.81
CA GLY A 323 -10.93 20.66 24.20
C GLY A 323 -11.67 19.37 24.55
N VAL A 324 -12.75 19.46 25.34
CA VAL A 324 -13.60 18.33 25.70
C VAL A 324 -14.31 17.76 24.46
N GLN A 325 -14.80 18.61 23.55
CA GLN A 325 -15.41 18.16 22.29
C GLN A 325 -14.40 17.41 21.40
N VAL A 326 -13.20 17.96 21.21
CA VAL A 326 -12.14 17.31 20.41
C VAL A 326 -11.70 16.00 21.06
N PHE A 327 -11.56 15.98 22.38
CA PHE A 327 -11.22 14.77 23.12
C PHE A 327 -12.30 13.69 22.96
N GLY A 328 -13.57 14.05 23.14
CA GLY A 328 -14.71 13.15 22.94
C GLY A 328 -14.78 12.61 21.51
N MET A 329 -14.61 13.47 20.51
CA MET A 329 -14.56 13.06 19.10
C MET A 329 -13.41 12.07 18.84
N THR A 330 -12.21 12.37 19.36
CA THR A 330 -11.03 11.51 19.20
C THR A 330 -11.24 10.14 19.87
N PHE A 331 -11.83 10.12 21.06
CA PHE A 331 -12.10 8.89 21.80
C PHE A 331 -13.14 8.01 21.10
N VAL A 332 -14.26 8.59 20.66
CA VAL A 332 -15.31 7.87 19.95
C VAL A 332 -14.80 7.32 18.62
N THR A 333 -14.05 8.11 17.84
CA THR A 333 -13.44 7.65 16.59
C THR A 333 -12.45 6.50 16.80
N MET A 334 -11.68 6.53 17.89
CA MET A 334 -10.77 5.44 18.26
C MET A 334 -11.53 4.15 18.61
N ILE A 335 -12.65 4.23 19.33
CA ILE A 335 -13.52 3.07 19.59
C ILE A 335 -14.07 2.49 18.28
N PHE A 336 -14.59 3.33 17.38
CA PHE A 336 -15.06 2.86 16.06
C PHE A 336 -13.94 2.22 15.23
N ALA A 337 -12.72 2.72 15.33
CA ALA A 337 -11.56 2.12 14.68
C ALA A 337 -11.22 0.75 15.28
N MET A 338 -11.20 0.61 16.61
CA MET A 338 -10.94 -0.67 17.30
C MET A 338 -12.01 -1.73 17.02
N LEU A 339 -13.28 -1.31 16.91
CA LEU A 339 -14.39 -2.18 16.51
C LEU A 339 -14.35 -2.55 15.01
N GLY A 340 -13.41 -2.00 14.24
CA GLY A 340 -13.19 -2.35 12.83
C GLY A 340 -14.11 -1.64 11.84
N PHE A 341 -14.97 -0.72 12.28
CA PHE A 341 -15.87 0.02 11.39
C PHE A 341 -15.12 0.95 10.42
N LEU A 342 -13.89 1.37 10.77
CA LEU A 342 -13.02 2.23 9.95
C LEU A 342 -11.88 1.46 9.24
N SER A 343 -11.96 0.13 9.15
CA SER A 343 -10.92 -0.69 8.50
C SER A 343 -10.71 -0.28 7.03
N PRO A 344 -9.47 -0.22 6.51
CA PRO A 344 -9.18 0.01 5.09
C PRO A 344 -9.90 -0.98 4.13
N SER A 345 -10.36 -2.12 4.66
CA SER A 345 -11.20 -3.10 3.96
C SER A 345 -12.56 -2.49 3.55
N ASN A 346 -13.15 -1.69 4.46
CA ASN A 346 -14.28 -0.82 4.19
C ASN A 346 -13.73 0.52 3.70
N ARG A 347 -13.29 0.56 2.44
CA ARG A 347 -13.25 1.84 1.71
C ARG A 347 -14.67 2.38 1.78
N GLY A 348 -14.87 3.43 2.56
CA GLY A 348 -16.18 3.86 3.09
C GLY A 348 -17.32 3.90 2.07
N VAL A 349 -18.53 3.94 2.65
CA VAL A 349 -19.83 4.16 2.01
C VAL A 349 -19.77 5.19 0.89
#